data_AF-A0A5C6EXN1-F1
#
_entry.id   AF-A0A5C6EXN1-F1
#
_cell.length_a   1.000
_cell.length_b   1.000
_cell.length_c   1.000
_cell.angle_alpha   90.00
_cell.angle_beta   90.00
_cell.angle_gamma   90.00
#
_symmetry.space_group_name_H-M   'P 1'
#
loop_
_entity.id
_entity.type
_entity.pdbx_description
1 polymer ?
#
loop_
_entity_poly.entity_id
_entity_poly.type
_entity_poly.pdbx_seq_one_letter_code
_entity_poly.pdbx_strand_id
1 'polypeptide(L)'
;MQNIFRHTILQRYLLREWFRIFLPSLTCFELLMFLGFAVQLLHKGLDIVALRVLIPHLFVQALPYSIPAALLTATSMTYGRMSADHEIVAIQTSGVHILKIIIPVFVAGGIFCLITLSLVSEVLPRSYYRIISLQERALNNILAGRLATFQKKLDLYPYQIYVGSVENNINKDIVVLEYANDYVINVILAEEGSIAMDEKDKKILLTLRRGEFLKPNYKKTEEIPRMGVFRETTFEISLKEVKRGSSTRYMTLFQLWKYNKDITAEMAKNREPSSSAGKNKDQLTKELAVQREELSELSRRREKLLLELKRSNENVLRQKTKIEGLENECKIAKNFILVANENLIQIKKENKQGGSLNDGKDKKIMQIKETIEREKQRIYSIEQKVTTASDIKAEETKKIASLSQTIAEINNRREVLLKNIGVAEDESNINAKKEILRGNDVSIHKRLSQAFSCIPFIIIGVPMGIMLRSGHLIIGVGASFMVILFLYYPLVVTGIVLAKDTFVPVVPAIWGADIILFLGGMFIFRKLFAR
;
A
#
# COMPACT_ATOMS: atom_id res chain seq x y z
N MET A 1 -10.53 -56.78 -5.43
CA MET A 1 -11.10 -55.80 -4.47
C MET A 1 -12.31 -56.30 -3.68
N GLN A 2 -12.90 -57.47 -3.96
CA GLN A 2 -14.20 -57.89 -3.41
C GLN A 2 -14.25 -58.40 -1.94
N ASN A 3 -13.19 -58.28 -1.11
CA ASN A 3 -13.24 -58.81 0.27
C ASN A 3 -12.52 -57.97 1.34
N ILE A 4 -12.44 -56.64 1.14
CA ILE A 4 -11.81 -55.73 2.10
C ILE A 4 -12.70 -55.49 3.34
N PHE A 5 -14.02 -55.47 3.19
CA PHE A 5 -14.98 -55.15 4.26
C PHE A 5 -15.67 -56.37 4.90
N ARG A 6 -15.21 -57.60 4.63
CA ARG A 6 -15.87 -58.83 5.13
C ARG A 6 -15.72 -59.04 6.64
N HIS A 7 -14.77 -58.39 7.31
CA HIS A 7 -14.55 -58.49 8.76
C HIS A 7 -15.14 -57.27 9.50
N THR A 8 -16.45 -57.07 9.38
CA THR A 8 -17.18 -55.94 9.95
C THR A 8 -17.03 -55.84 11.48
N ILE A 9 -16.93 -56.98 12.17
CA ILE A 9 -16.77 -57.02 13.63
C ILE A 9 -15.43 -56.39 14.05
N LEU A 10 -14.33 -56.81 13.42
CA LEU A 10 -12.99 -56.30 13.72
C LEU A 10 -12.87 -54.81 13.37
N GLN A 11 -13.41 -54.40 12.22
CA GLN A 11 -13.39 -53.00 11.80
C GLN A 11 -14.19 -52.11 12.75
N ARG A 12 -15.35 -52.58 13.22
CA ARG A 12 -16.19 -51.86 14.19
C ARG A 12 -15.53 -51.79 15.56
N TYR A 13 -14.89 -52.87 16.02
CA TYR A 13 -14.10 -52.87 17.25
C TYR A 13 -12.99 -51.81 17.18
N LEU A 14 -12.21 -51.83 16.10
CA LEU A 14 -11.09 -50.91 15.93
C LEU A 14 -11.54 -49.45 15.83
N LEU A 15 -12.59 -49.15 15.07
CA LEU A 15 -13.15 -47.80 15.02
C LEU A 15 -13.66 -47.35 16.39
N ARG A 16 -14.28 -48.25 17.18
CA ARG A 16 -14.75 -47.92 18.52
C ARG A 16 -13.60 -47.57 19.46
N GLU A 17 -12.53 -48.36 19.47
CA GLU A 17 -11.33 -48.07 20.27
C GLU A 17 -10.62 -46.80 19.80
N TRP A 18 -10.55 -46.60 18.49
CA TRP A 18 -9.98 -45.40 17.91
C TRP A 18 -10.76 -44.13 18.30
N PHE A 19 -12.09 -44.14 18.20
CA PHE A 19 -12.93 -43.00 18.60
C PHE A 19 -12.87 -42.72 20.11
N ARG A 20 -12.71 -43.76 20.94
CA ARG A 20 -12.52 -43.62 22.40
C ARG A 20 -11.25 -42.83 22.74
N ILE A 21 -10.22 -42.91 21.92
CA ILE A 21 -8.97 -42.15 22.11
C ILE A 21 -9.00 -40.82 21.35
N PHE A 22 -9.60 -40.79 20.17
CA PHE A 22 -9.70 -39.60 19.32
C PHE A 22 -10.46 -38.46 19.99
N LEU A 23 -11.63 -38.72 20.59
CA LEU A 23 -12.43 -37.65 21.20
C LEU A 23 -11.69 -36.95 22.36
N PRO A 24 -11.13 -37.66 23.36
CA PRO A 24 -10.30 -37.02 24.38
C PRO A 24 -9.08 -36.29 23.81
N SER A 25 -8.38 -36.90 22.84
CA SER A 25 -7.22 -36.28 22.20
C SER A 25 -7.59 -34.97 21.49
N LEU A 26 -8.72 -34.95 20.77
CA LEU A 26 -9.25 -33.77 20.13
C LEU A 26 -9.57 -32.69 21.16
N THR A 27 -10.27 -33.03 22.24
CA THR A 27 -10.59 -32.04 23.30
C THR A 27 -9.33 -31.47 23.95
N CYS A 28 -8.29 -32.29 24.15
CA CYS A 28 -7.02 -31.86 24.72
C CYS A 28 -6.29 -30.87 23.80
N PHE A 29 -6.09 -31.23 22.52
CA PHE A 29 -5.44 -30.34 21.56
C PHE A 29 -6.25 -29.07 21.30
N GLU A 30 -7.58 -29.19 21.29
CA GLU A 30 -8.45 -28.04 21.12
C GLU A 30 -8.34 -27.05 22.27
N LEU A 31 -8.32 -27.53 23.52
CA LEU A 31 -8.12 -26.68 24.69
C LEU A 31 -6.73 -26.02 24.68
N LEU A 32 -5.69 -26.76 24.28
CA LEU A 32 -4.32 -26.25 24.16
C LEU A 32 -4.24 -25.14 23.10
N MET A 33 -4.82 -25.36 21.91
CA MET A 33 -4.84 -24.35 20.83
C MET A 33 -5.72 -23.15 21.19
N PHE A 34 -6.87 -23.38 21.84
CA PHE A 34 -7.74 -22.34 22.37
C PHE A 34 -6.97 -21.42 23.33
N LEU A 35 -6.23 -21.99 24.29
CA LEU A 35 -5.43 -21.22 25.24
C LEU A 35 -4.39 -20.37 24.50
N GLY A 36 -3.69 -20.95 23.52
CA GLY A 36 -2.72 -20.23 22.70
C GLY A 36 -3.33 -19.03 21.97
N PHE A 37 -4.49 -19.23 21.32
CA PHE A 37 -5.18 -18.13 20.63
C PHE A 37 -5.78 -17.10 21.60
N ALA A 38 -6.33 -17.54 22.74
CA ALA A 38 -6.85 -16.64 23.76
C ALA A 38 -5.75 -15.73 24.32
N VAL A 39 -4.58 -16.29 24.66
CA VAL A 39 -3.41 -15.51 25.10
C VAL A 39 -2.96 -14.52 24.03
N GLN A 40 -2.96 -14.92 22.75
CA GLN A 40 -2.62 -14.03 21.64
C GLN A 40 -3.61 -12.87 21.50
N LEU A 41 -4.90 -13.08 21.76
CA LEU A 41 -5.91 -12.03 21.73
C LEU A 41 -5.83 -11.10 22.95
N LEU A 42 -5.56 -11.64 24.13
CA LEU A 42 -5.33 -10.85 25.35
C LEU A 42 -4.11 -9.93 25.20
N HIS A 43 -3.01 -10.42 24.61
CA HIS A 43 -1.84 -9.59 24.30
C HIS A 43 -2.14 -8.44 23.33
N LYS A 44 -3.21 -8.54 22.53
CA LYS A 44 -3.67 -7.44 21.66
C LYS A 44 -4.51 -6.40 22.40
N GLY A 45 -4.57 -6.46 23.73
CA GLY A 45 -5.27 -5.49 24.58
C GLY A 45 -6.78 -5.71 24.64
N LEU A 46 -7.27 -6.90 24.27
CA LEU A 46 -8.69 -7.19 24.26
C LEU A 46 -9.19 -7.53 25.67
N ASP A 47 -10.26 -6.85 26.11
CA ASP A 47 -10.88 -7.10 27.41
C ASP A 47 -11.53 -8.50 27.51
N ILE A 48 -11.53 -9.07 28.72
CA ILE A 48 -12.05 -10.41 29.03
C ILE A 48 -13.54 -10.54 28.68
N VAL A 49 -14.30 -9.45 28.79
CA VAL A 49 -15.72 -9.44 28.42
C VAL A 49 -15.91 -9.60 26.91
N ALA A 50 -15.08 -8.94 26.10
CA ALA A 50 -15.09 -9.10 24.64
C ALA A 50 -14.64 -10.51 24.23
N LEU A 51 -13.72 -11.11 24.99
CA LEU A 51 -13.26 -12.48 24.74
C LEU A 51 -14.41 -13.50 24.82
N ARG A 52 -15.39 -13.34 25.73
CA ARG A 52 -16.53 -14.27 25.86
C ARG A 52 -17.29 -14.47 24.55
N VAL A 53 -17.54 -13.40 23.79
CA VAL A 53 -18.26 -13.45 22.50
C VAL A 53 -17.40 -14.12 21.41
N LEU A 54 -16.07 -14.08 21.57
CA LEU A 54 -15.12 -14.64 20.62
C LEU A 54 -14.81 -16.13 20.88
N ILE A 55 -15.11 -16.66 22.06
CA ILE A 55 -14.81 -18.07 22.42
C ILE A 55 -15.24 -19.06 21.32
N PRO A 56 -16.49 -19.05 20.80
CA PRO A 56 -16.90 -20.00 19.77
C PRO A 56 -16.08 -19.88 18.48
N HIS A 57 -15.66 -18.65 18.15
CA HIS A 57 -14.87 -18.36 16.95
C HIS A 57 -13.42 -18.84 17.10
N LEU A 58 -12.87 -18.82 18.31
CA LEU A 58 -11.53 -19.34 18.63
C LEU A 58 -11.47 -20.86 18.54
N PHE A 59 -12.52 -21.56 19.00
CA PHE A 59 -12.66 -23.00 18.80
C PHE A 59 -12.68 -23.34 17.29
N VAL A 60 -13.53 -22.68 16.52
CA VAL A 60 -13.56 -22.86 15.05
C VAL A 60 -12.20 -22.63 14.39
N GLN A 61 -11.40 -21.69 14.91
CA GLN A 61 -10.04 -21.42 14.42
C GLN A 61 -9.02 -22.51 14.80
N ALA A 62 -9.22 -23.19 15.93
CA ALA A 62 -8.33 -24.24 16.43
C ALA A 62 -8.54 -25.59 15.73
N LEU A 63 -9.78 -25.95 15.38
CA LEU A 63 -10.12 -27.24 14.77
C LEU A 63 -9.19 -27.68 13.62
N PRO A 64 -8.82 -26.83 12.64
CA PRO A 64 -7.96 -27.25 11.55
C PRO A 64 -6.52 -27.61 11.95
N TYR A 65 -6.10 -27.29 13.18
CA TYR A 65 -4.82 -27.69 13.76
C TYR A 65 -4.99 -28.88 14.72
N SER A 66 -6.07 -28.88 15.51
CA SER A 66 -6.36 -29.91 16.52
C SER A 66 -6.77 -31.25 15.89
N ILE A 67 -7.50 -31.24 14.77
CA ILE A 67 -7.97 -32.47 14.11
C ILE A 67 -6.79 -33.35 13.66
N PRO A 68 -5.84 -32.88 12.82
CA PRO A 68 -4.69 -33.70 12.42
C PRO A 68 -3.89 -34.23 13.63
N ALA A 69 -3.62 -33.38 14.62
CA ALA A 69 -2.91 -33.75 15.83
C ALA A 69 -3.62 -34.88 16.61
N ALA A 70 -4.94 -34.76 16.76
CA ALA A 70 -5.76 -35.79 17.39
C ALA A 70 -5.81 -37.09 16.60
N LEU A 71 -5.84 -37.04 15.26
CA LEU A 71 -5.77 -38.22 14.39
C LEU A 71 -4.44 -38.97 14.59
N LEU A 72 -3.31 -38.27 14.61
CA LEU A 72 -2.00 -38.89 14.86
C LEU A 72 -1.95 -39.56 16.24
N THR A 73 -2.36 -38.84 17.29
CA THR A 73 -2.36 -39.39 18.65
C THR A 73 -3.29 -40.59 18.78
N ALA A 74 -4.51 -40.50 18.22
CA ALA A 74 -5.46 -41.59 18.26
C ALA A 74 -4.96 -42.83 17.52
N THR A 75 -4.40 -42.66 16.32
CA THR A 75 -3.84 -43.77 15.56
C THR A 75 -2.63 -44.39 16.26
N SER A 76 -1.64 -43.57 16.64
CA SER A 76 -0.46 -44.04 17.37
C SER A 76 -0.83 -44.82 18.63
N MET A 77 -1.77 -44.31 19.43
CA MET A 77 -2.19 -44.93 20.67
C MET A 77 -3.02 -46.21 20.46
N THR A 78 -3.99 -46.22 19.54
CA THR A 78 -4.81 -47.42 19.27
C THR A 78 -3.92 -48.57 18.79
N TYR A 79 -3.07 -48.32 17.79
CA TYR A 79 -2.19 -49.35 17.26
C TYR A 79 -1.06 -49.72 18.25
N GLY A 80 -0.59 -48.77 19.06
CA GLY A 80 0.38 -49.04 20.12
C GLY A 80 -0.15 -49.97 21.21
N ARG A 81 -1.39 -49.73 21.66
CA ARG A 81 -2.08 -50.62 22.61
C ARG A 81 -2.33 -52.00 22.02
N MET A 82 -2.91 -52.09 20.83
CA MET A 82 -3.15 -53.38 20.17
C MET A 82 -1.85 -54.16 19.93
N SER A 83 -0.73 -53.46 19.70
CA SER A 83 0.58 -54.11 19.57
C SER A 83 1.16 -54.55 20.91
N ALA A 84 0.95 -53.80 21.99
CA ALA A 84 1.38 -54.15 23.34
C ALA A 84 0.58 -55.35 23.88
N ASP A 85 -0.73 -55.36 23.62
CA ASP A 85 -1.66 -56.42 24.01
C ASP A 85 -1.60 -57.64 23.06
N HIS A 86 -0.66 -57.64 22.10
CA HIS A 86 -0.43 -58.69 21.10
C HIS A 86 -1.64 -59.01 20.19
N GLU A 87 -2.67 -58.16 20.19
CA GLU A 87 -3.86 -58.31 19.34
C GLU A 87 -3.48 -58.29 17.85
N ILE A 88 -2.55 -57.42 17.45
CA ILE A 88 -2.11 -57.33 16.04
C ILE A 88 -1.50 -58.65 15.58
N VAL A 89 -0.65 -59.26 16.42
CA VAL A 89 0.00 -60.54 16.11
C VAL A 89 -1.03 -61.65 16.02
N ALA A 90 -1.99 -61.72 16.96
CA ALA A 90 -3.07 -62.70 16.93
C ALA A 90 -3.98 -62.59 15.69
N ILE A 91 -4.24 -61.36 15.23
CA ILE A 91 -5.01 -61.13 14.01
C ILE A 91 -4.22 -61.60 12.77
N GLN A 92 -2.91 -61.32 12.72
CA GLN A 92 -2.05 -61.76 11.63
C GLN A 92 -1.90 -63.28 11.56
N THR A 93 -1.75 -63.97 12.70
CA THR A 93 -1.66 -65.45 12.76
C THR A 93 -2.97 -66.11 12.33
N SER A 94 -4.10 -65.43 12.47
CA SER A 94 -5.41 -65.85 11.95
C SER A 94 -5.54 -65.68 10.42
N GLY A 95 -4.46 -65.32 9.71
CA GLY A 95 -4.43 -65.14 8.26
C GLY A 95 -5.04 -63.81 7.78
N VAL A 96 -5.35 -62.87 8.67
CA VAL A 96 -5.91 -61.57 8.30
C VAL A 96 -4.78 -60.60 7.96
N HIS A 97 -4.75 -60.17 6.70
CA HIS A 97 -3.76 -59.19 6.24
C HIS A 97 -3.89 -57.86 7.01
N ILE A 98 -2.76 -57.31 7.46
CA ILE A 98 -2.68 -56.09 8.29
C ILE A 98 -3.37 -54.88 7.65
N LEU A 99 -3.32 -54.74 6.32
CA LEU A 99 -4.02 -53.67 5.61
C LEU A 99 -5.53 -53.63 5.93
N LYS A 100 -6.18 -54.76 6.22
CA LYS A 100 -7.61 -54.78 6.58
C LYS A 100 -7.90 -54.11 7.93
N ILE A 101 -6.92 -54.12 8.84
CA ILE A 101 -6.97 -53.45 10.14
C ILE A 101 -6.76 -51.94 9.97
N ILE A 102 -5.99 -51.55 8.95
CA ILE A 102 -5.56 -50.17 8.71
C ILE A 102 -6.57 -49.36 7.89
N ILE A 103 -7.20 -49.99 6.87
CA ILE A 103 -8.17 -49.36 5.97
C ILE A 103 -9.30 -48.59 6.68
N PRO A 104 -10.00 -49.10 7.72
CA PRO A 104 -11.09 -48.34 8.34
C PRO A 104 -10.64 -46.99 8.92
N VAL A 105 -9.44 -46.93 9.48
CA VAL A 105 -8.86 -45.69 10.03
C VAL A 105 -8.46 -44.73 8.92
N PHE A 106 -7.91 -45.25 7.82
CA PHE A 106 -7.60 -44.43 6.64
C PHE A 106 -8.86 -43.83 6.01
N VAL A 107 -9.95 -44.60 5.94
CA VAL A 107 -11.26 -44.11 5.47
C VAL A 107 -11.78 -43.02 6.41
N ALA A 108 -11.73 -43.24 7.73
CA ALA A 108 -12.08 -42.20 8.72
C ALA A 108 -11.21 -40.94 8.53
N GLY A 109 -9.91 -41.12 8.28
CA GLY A 109 -8.98 -40.05 7.95
C GLY A 109 -9.37 -39.22 6.72
N GLY A 110 -9.77 -39.90 5.64
CA GLY A 110 -10.31 -39.23 4.45
C GLY A 110 -11.56 -38.41 4.75
N ILE A 111 -12.44 -38.92 5.60
CA ILE A 111 -13.64 -38.17 6.06
C ILE A 111 -13.23 -36.93 6.86
N PHE A 112 -12.30 -37.05 7.82
CA PHE A 112 -11.81 -35.90 8.59
C PHE A 112 -11.02 -34.89 7.74
N CYS A 113 -10.34 -35.34 6.69
CA CYS A 113 -9.73 -34.46 5.69
C CYS A 113 -10.79 -33.61 4.99
N LEU A 114 -11.92 -34.20 4.57
CA LEU A 114 -13.03 -33.47 3.94
C LEU A 114 -13.72 -32.50 4.91
N ILE A 115 -13.91 -32.90 6.17
CA ILE A 115 -14.42 -32.03 7.24
C ILE A 115 -13.48 -30.84 7.42
N THR A 116 -12.18 -31.08 7.53
CA THR A 116 -11.18 -30.02 7.73
C THR A 116 -11.10 -29.10 6.51
N LEU A 117 -11.22 -29.63 5.29
CA LEU A 117 -11.29 -28.82 4.07
C LEU A 117 -12.49 -27.89 4.07
N SER A 118 -13.66 -28.38 4.50
CA SER A 118 -14.88 -27.59 4.63
C SER A 118 -14.74 -26.48 5.68
N LEU A 119 -14.12 -26.81 6.82
CA LEU A 119 -13.81 -25.83 7.88
C LEU A 119 -12.89 -24.72 7.36
N VAL A 120 -11.81 -25.08 6.68
CA VAL A 120 -10.81 -24.10 6.22
C VAL A 120 -11.30 -23.26 5.03
N SER A 121 -12.12 -23.83 4.17
CA SER A 121 -12.59 -23.15 2.94
C SER A 121 -13.68 -22.10 3.20
N GLU A 122 -14.63 -22.40 4.10
CA GLU A 122 -15.81 -21.56 4.32
C GLU A 122 -15.93 -21.03 5.75
N VAL A 123 -15.72 -21.88 6.75
CA VAL A 123 -16.04 -21.55 8.14
C VAL A 123 -14.97 -20.64 8.75
N LEU A 124 -13.70 -20.96 8.50
CA LEU A 124 -12.55 -20.23 9.02
C LEU A 124 -12.50 -18.76 8.55
N PRO A 125 -12.67 -18.43 7.25
CA PRO A 125 -12.67 -17.05 6.80
C PRO A 125 -13.84 -16.23 7.37
N ARG A 126 -15.02 -16.83 7.50
CA ARG A 126 -16.18 -16.21 8.15
C ARG A 126 -15.92 -15.93 9.63
N SER A 127 -15.27 -16.86 10.33
CA SER A 127 -14.86 -16.70 11.73
C SER A 127 -13.88 -15.53 11.89
N TYR A 128 -12.84 -15.48 11.06
CA TYR A 128 -11.87 -14.38 11.08
C TYR A 128 -12.51 -13.01 10.85
N TYR A 129 -13.43 -12.91 9.88
CA TYR A 129 -14.18 -11.67 9.62
C TYR A 129 -14.96 -11.22 10.87
N ARG A 130 -15.64 -12.14 11.55
CA ARG A 130 -16.38 -11.85 12.79
C ARG A 130 -15.45 -11.40 13.91
N ILE A 131 -14.33 -12.09 14.13
CA ILE A 131 -13.35 -11.73 15.17
C ILE A 131 -12.88 -10.29 15.00
N ILE A 132 -12.53 -9.88 13.79
CA ILE A 132 -12.00 -8.53 13.54
C ILE A 132 -13.11 -7.48 13.61
N SER A 133 -14.29 -7.74 13.07
CA SER A 133 -15.43 -6.83 13.23
C SER A 133 -15.82 -6.61 14.69
N LEU A 134 -15.62 -7.63 15.54
CA LEU A 134 -15.86 -7.55 16.98
C LEU A 134 -14.70 -6.84 17.70
N GLN A 135 -13.46 -7.00 17.25
CA GLN A 135 -12.32 -6.21 17.71
C GLN A 135 -12.48 -4.74 17.37
N GLU A 136 -12.92 -4.42 16.15
CA GLU A 136 -13.28 -3.06 15.73
C GLU A 136 -14.40 -2.51 16.62
N ARG A 137 -15.44 -3.28 16.93
CA ARG A 137 -16.50 -2.87 17.87
C ARG A 137 -15.98 -2.69 19.30
N ALA A 138 -15.09 -3.55 19.79
CA ALA A 138 -14.50 -3.43 21.12
C ALA A 138 -13.59 -2.21 21.21
N LEU A 139 -12.75 -1.96 20.20
CA LEU A 139 -11.93 -0.76 20.08
C LEU A 139 -12.82 0.48 19.99
N ASN A 140 -13.84 0.44 19.14
CA ASN A 140 -14.81 1.51 19.02
C ASN A 140 -15.61 1.70 20.30
N ASN A 141 -15.85 0.68 21.14
CA ASN A 141 -16.54 0.83 22.43
C ASN A 141 -15.63 1.39 23.53
N ILE A 142 -14.36 0.98 23.58
CA ILE A 142 -13.34 1.57 24.46
C ILE A 142 -13.13 3.05 24.10
N LEU A 143 -13.07 3.34 22.80
CA LEU A 143 -13.04 4.71 22.29
C LEU A 143 -14.42 5.38 22.40
N ALA A 144 -15.55 4.66 22.38
CA ALA A 144 -16.91 5.20 22.49
C ALA A 144 -17.17 5.83 23.85
N GLY A 145 -16.55 5.33 24.92
CA GLY A 145 -16.56 6.04 26.20
C GLY A 145 -16.02 7.47 26.09
N ARG A 146 -15.10 7.74 25.14
CA ARG A 146 -14.61 9.08 24.77
C ARG A 146 -15.29 9.69 23.54
N LEU A 147 -15.91 8.89 22.66
CA LEU A 147 -16.55 9.31 21.40
C LEU A 147 -18.09 9.45 21.49
N ALA A 148 -18.72 9.13 22.63
CA ALA A 148 -20.18 9.23 22.82
C ALA A 148 -20.71 10.67 22.75
N THR A 149 -19.82 11.67 22.85
CA THR A 149 -20.10 13.10 22.68
C THR A 149 -20.18 13.55 21.21
N PHE A 150 -19.92 12.66 20.25
CA PHE A 150 -19.73 13.03 18.84
C PHE A 150 -21.00 12.86 18.00
N GLN A 151 -21.48 13.96 17.42
CA GLN A 151 -22.75 14.04 16.70
C GLN A 151 -22.69 13.55 15.24
N LYS A 152 -21.50 13.56 14.60
CA LYS A 152 -21.34 13.19 13.18
C LYS A 152 -20.17 12.24 12.96
N LYS A 153 -20.40 11.26 12.09
CA LYS A 153 -19.40 10.30 11.61
C LYS A 153 -19.25 10.40 10.10
N LEU A 154 -18.01 10.57 9.62
CA LEU A 154 -17.63 10.55 8.21
C LEU A 154 -16.68 9.37 7.95
N ASP A 155 -17.06 8.48 7.03
CA ASP A 155 -16.22 7.37 6.58
C ASP A 155 -15.53 7.75 5.25
N LEU A 156 -14.22 8.00 5.28
CA LEU A 156 -13.40 8.45 4.14
C LEU A 156 -12.08 7.65 4.04
N TYR A 157 -12.12 6.42 3.49
CA TYR A 157 -10.96 5.51 3.48
C TYR A 157 -9.66 6.15 2.93
N PRO A 158 -8.50 5.99 3.61
CA PRO A 158 -8.23 5.17 4.79
C PRO A 158 -8.61 5.80 6.15
N TYR A 159 -9.25 6.97 6.16
CA TYR A 159 -9.57 7.73 7.36
C TYR A 159 -11.02 7.53 7.81
N GLN A 160 -11.25 7.48 9.11
CA GLN A 160 -12.57 7.55 9.72
C GLN A 160 -12.59 8.74 10.67
N ILE A 161 -13.45 9.71 10.39
CA ILE A 161 -13.50 10.98 11.08
C ILE A 161 -14.76 11.04 11.93
N TYR A 162 -14.58 11.32 13.21
CA TYR A 162 -15.65 11.61 14.15
C TYR A 162 -15.60 13.09 14.50
N VAL A 163 -16.76 13.75 14.46
CA VAL A 163 -16.91 15.17 14.83
C VAL A 163 -17.86 15.31 16.02
N GLY A 164 -17.36 15.99 17.06
CA GLY A 164 -18.01 16.30 18.33
C GLY A 164 -19.25 17.15 18.14
N SER A 165 -19.01 18.44 17.97
CA SER A 165 -20.03 19.47 17.75
C SER A 165 -19.60 20.40 16.61
N VAL A 166 -20.56 21.14 16.03
CA VAL A 166 -20.29 22.13 14.98
C VAL A 166 -20.80 23.47 15.45
N GLU A 167 -19.88 24.40 15.71
CA GLU A 167 -20.19 25.78 16.11
C GLU A 167 -19.59 26.75 15.09
N ASN A 168 -20.41 27.67 14.55
CA ASN A 168 -19.96 28.70 13.59
C ASN A 168 -19.12 28.16 12.43
N ASN A 169 -19.51 27.02 11.86
CA ASN A 169 -18.83 26.36 10.73
C ASN A 169 -17.42 25.81 11.07
N ILE A 170 -17.09 25.72 12.36
CA ILE A 170 -15.87 25.08 12.88
C ILE A 170 -16.30 23.79 13.60
N ASN A 171 -15.66 22.67 13.23
CA ASN A 171 -15.90 21.39 13.88
C ASN A 171 -15.04 21.33 15.15
N LYS A 172 -15.67 21.09 16.30
CA LYS A 172 -15.00 20.92 17.60
C LYS A 172 -14.97 19.47 18.02
N ASP A 173 -13.90 19.10 18.71
CA ASP A 173 -13.55 17.73 19.11
C ASP A 173 -13.58 16.79 17.90
N ILE A 174 -12.43 16.58 17.27
CA ILE A 174 -12.29 15.75 16.08
C ILE A 174 -11.40 14.57 16.40
N VAL A 175 -11.86 13.37 16.04
CA VAL A 175 -11.03 12.16 16.07
C VAL A 175 -10.90 11.61 14.67
N VAL A 176 -9.66 11.43 14.21
CA VAL A 176 -9.34 10.82 12.93
C VAL A 176 -8.61 9.51 13.19
N LEU A 177 -9.19 8.41 12.73
CA LEU A 177 -8.57 7.09 12.73
C LEU A 177 -8.06 6.79 11.32
N GLU A 178 -6.76 6.59 11.17
CA GLU A 178 -6.14 6.15 9.93
C GLU A 178 -5.95 4.64 9.93
N TYR A 179 -6.45 3.98 8.88
CA TYR A 179 -6.37 2.54 8.71
C TYR A 179 -5.33 2.16 7.65
N ALA A 180 -4.48 1.18 7.96
CA ALA A 180 -3.74 0.46 6.94
C ALA A 180 -4.23 -0.99 6.92
N ASN A 181 -4.85 -1.39 5.80
CA ASN A 181 -5.62 -2.62 5.67
C ASN A 181 -6.82 -2.63 6.65
N ASP A 182 -6.64 -3.19 7.85
CA ASP A 182 -7.67 -3.36 8.88
C ASP A 182 -7.18 -2.94 10.29
N TYR A 183 -5.98 -2.36 10.41
CA TYR A 183 -5.44 -1.88 11.68
C TYR A 183 -5.42 -0.37 11.72
N VAL A 184 -5.79 0.21 12.87
CA VAL A 184 -5.68 1.64 13.13
C VAL A 184 -4.20 1.99 13.32
N ILE A 185 -3.54 2.48 12.29
CA ILE A 185 -2.10 2.82 12.33
C ILE A 185 -1.82 4.22 12.89
N ASN A 186 -2.84 5.05 12.98
CA ASN A 186 -2.72 6.39 13.52
C ASN A 186 -4.07 6.79 14.13
N VAL A 187 -4.03 7.33 15.33
CA VAL A 187 -5.17 7.97 15.99
C VAL A 187 -4.81 9.42 16.19
N ILE A 188 -5.57 10.33 15.60
CA ILE A 188 -5.36 11.76 15.73
C ILE A 188 -6.56 12.34 16.47
N LEU A 189 -6.29 13.11 17.51
CA LEU A 189 -7.25 13.84 18.32
C LEU A 189 -7.00 15.33 18.08
N ALA A 190 -8.03 16.14 17.87
CA ALA A 190 -7.88 17.59 17.69
C ALA A 190 -9.05 18.35 18.30
N GLU A 191 -8.78 19.52 18.87
CA GLU A 191 -9.83 20.35 19.47
C GLU A 191 -10.69 21.06 18.42
N GLU A 192 -10.09 21.47 17.30
CA GLU A 192 -10.77 22.20 16.23
C GLU A 192 -10.36 21.65 14.86
N GLY A 193 -11.27 21.73 13.89
CA GLY A 193 -10.90 21.53 12.50
C GLY A 193 -11.93 21.97 11.48
N SER A 194 -11.43 22.16 10.26
CA SER A 194 -12.20 22.57 9.10
C SER A 194 -12.03 21.55 7.97
N ILE A 195 -13.12 21.34 7.24
CA ILE A 195 -13.15 20.46 6.07
C ILE A 195 -13.41 21.34 4.87
N ALA A 196 -12.44 21.43 3.96
CA ALA A 196 -12.56 22.13 2.68
C ALA A 196 -12.41 21.13 1.53
N MET A 197 -13.18 21.31 0.46
CA MET A 197 -13.05 20.51 -0.75
C MET A 197 -12.33 21.36 -1.81
N ASP A 198 -11.24 20.83 -2.36
CA ASP A 198 -10.59 21.43 -3.52
C ASP A 198 -11.21 20.85 -4.79
N GLU A 199 -12.02 21.65 -5.48
CA GLU A 199 -12.76 21.25 -6.70
C GLU A 199 -11.83 20.92 -7.88
N LYS A 200 -10.61 21.46 -7.93
CA LYS A 200 -9.67 21.21 -9.05
C LYS A 200 -9.02 19.84 -8.98
N ASP A 201 -8.68 19.39 -7.78
CA ASP A 201 -7.92 18.16 -7.55
C ASP A 201 -8.76 16.98 -7.02
N LYS A 202 -10.06 17.18 -6.77
CA LYS A 202 -10.94 16.21 -6.08
C LYS A 202 -10.29 15.70 -4.79
N LYS A 203 -9.82 16.61 -3.95
CA LYS A 203 -9.23 16.31 -2.65
C LYS A 203 -10.04 16.97 -1.54
N ILE A 204 -10.16 16.29 -0.40
CA ILE A 204 -10.66 16.87 0.84
C ILE A 204 -9.45 17.30 1.66
N LEU A 205 -9.40 18.57 2.01
CA LEU A 205 -8.42 19.15 2.91
C LEU A 205 -9.04 19.18 4.31
N LEU A 206 -8.48 18.39 5.22
CA LEU A 206 -8.85 18.38 6.63
C LEU A 206 -7.78 19.14 7.42
N THR A 207 -8.07 20.37 7.81
CA THR A 207 -7.17 21.16 8.67
C THR A 207 -7.56 20.95 10.12
N LEU A 208 -6.65 20.38 10.91
CA LEU A 208 -6.81 20.14 12.34
C LEU A 208 -5.92 21.08 13.14
N ARG A 209 -6.46 21.63 14.22
CA ARG A 209 -5.77 22.56 15.13
C ARG A 209 -5.75 22.02 16.55
N ARG A 210 -4.64 22.30 17.25
CA ARG A 210 -4.36 21.87 18.63
C ARG A 210 -4.68 20.39 18.82
N GLY A 211 -3.89 19.55 18.15
CA GLY A 211 -4.14 18.12 18.12
C GLY A 211 -2.96 17.28 18.59
N GLU A 212 -3.27 16.07 18.99
CA GLU A 212 -2.35 15.03 19.41
C GLU A 212 -2.48 13.85 18.46
N PHE A 213 -1.38 13.16 18.17
CA PHE A 213 -1.41 11.91 17.43
C PHE A 213 -0.77 10.79 18.25
N LEU A 214 -1.36 9.60 18.11
CA LEU A 214 -0.90 8.35 18.69
C LEU A 214 -0.69 7.37 17.52
N LYS A 215 0.56 6.95 17.32
CA LYS A 215 0.91 5.91 16.33
C LYS A 215 1.17 4.59 17.03
N PRO A 216 0.23 3.62 16.95
CA PRO A 216 0.44 2.29 17.51
C PRO A 216 1.50 1.54 16.68
N ASN A 217 2.54 1.00 17.33
CA ASN A 217 3.56 0.22 16.64
C ASN A 217 3.21 -1.27 16.65
N TYR A 218 2.55 -1.78 15.61
CA TYR A 218 2.22 -3.20 15.50
C TYR A 218 3.37 -4.08 14.96
N LYS A 219 4.49 -3.49 14.52
CA LYS A 219 5.62 -4.22 13.90
C LYS A 219 6.69 -4.65 14.90
N LYS A 220 6.83 -3.96 16.03
CA LYS A 220 7.76 -4.30 17.12
C LYS A 220 7.04 -4.21 18.46
N THR A 221 6.86 -5.36 19.10
CA THR A 221 6.01 -5.59 20.28
C THR A 221 6.48 -4.85 21.56
N GLU A 222 7.69 -4.29 21.58
CA GLU A 222 8.30 -3.66 22.77
C GLU A 222 8.46 -2.13 22.66
N GLU A 223 8.14 -1.50 21.53
CA GLU A 223 8.25 -0.04 21.39
C GLU A 223 6.95 0.64 21.84
N ILE A 224 7.07 1.54 22.83
CA ILE A 224 5.97 2.39 23.32
C ILE A 224 5.35 3.14 22.12
N PRO A 225 4.00 3.24 22.03
CA PRO A 225 3.36 3.96 20.95
C PRO A 225 3.86 5.41 20.89
N ARG A 226 4.17 5.89 19.69
CA ARG A 226 4.72 7.24 19.52
C ARG A 226 3.59 8.25 19.67
N MET A 227 3.74 9.14 20.64
CA MET A 227 2.84 10.27 20.87
C MET A 227 3.50 11.56 20.45
N GLY A 228 2.72 12.49 19.88
CA GLY A 228 3.19 13.83 19.56
C GLY A 228 2.04 14.82 19.50
N VAL A 229 2.36 16.09 19.70
CA VAL A 229 1.39 17.20 19.69
C VAL A 229 1.71 18.12 18.51
N PHE A 230 0.70 18.67 17.87
CA PHE A 230 0.81 19.64 16.79
C PHE A 230 -0.14 20.82 16.99
N ARG A 231 0.29 22.02 16.56
CA ARG A 231 -0.52 23.24 16.63
C ARG A 231 -1.53 23.35 15.49
N GLU A 232 -1.10 23.07 14.26
CA GLU A 232 -1.96 23.07 13.08
C GLU A 232 -1.36 22.12 12.04
N THR A 233 -2.17 21.24 11.48
CA THR A 233 -1.77 20.35 10.38
C THR A 233 -2.93 20.16 9.40
N THR A 234 -2.61 20.10 8.11
CA THR A 234 -3.61 19.83 7.06
C THR A 234 -3.33 18.44 6.47
N PHE A 235 -4.34 17.58 6.54
CA PHE A 235 -4.34 16.26 5.92
C PHE A 235 -5.03 16.33 4.57
N GLU A 236 -4.34 15.86 3.54
CA GLU A 236 -4.92 15.73 2.20
C GLU A 236 -5.52 14.34 2.04
N ILE A 237 -6.85 14.27 1.96
CA ILE A 237 -7.59 13.03 1.72
C ILE A 237 -7.96 13.02 0.23
N SER A 238 -7.32 12.15 -0.54
CA SER A 238 -7.66 11.96 -1.96
C SER A 238 -9.00 11.23 -2.10
N LEU A 239 -9.96 11.79 -2.86
CA LEU A 239 -11.24 11.14 -3.19
C LEU A 239 -11.13 10.06 -4.27
N LYS A 240 -9.92 9.64 -4.65
CA LYS A 240 -9.77 8.45 -5.49
C LYS A 240 -10.36 7.28 -4.72
N GLU A 241 -11.44 6.69 -5.24
CA GLU A 241 -12.05 5.47 -4.72
C GLU A 241 -11.00 4.35 -4.65
N VAL A 242 -10.23 4.32 -3.58
CA VAL A 242 -9.52 3.11 -3.19
C VAL A 242 -10.62 2.24 -2.64
N LYS A 243 -11.26 1.47 -3.52
CA LYS A 243 -12.13 0.35 -3.13
C LYS A 243 -11.40 -0.35 -2.00
N ARG A 244 -12.07 -0.46 -0.84
CA ARG A 244 -11.60 -1.23 0.31
C ARG A 244 -11.10 -2.55 -0.27
N GLY A 245 -9.78 -2.68 -0.40
CA GLY A 245 -9.17 -3.89 -0.93
C GLY A 245 -9.53 -4.91 0.10
N SER A 246 -10.61 -5.67 -0.15
CA SER A 246 -11.12 -6.66 0.79
C SER A 246 -9.93 -7.50 1.17
N SER A 247 -9.47 -7.35 2.42
CA SER A 247 -8.26 -8.00 2.91
C SER A 247 -8.40 -9.47 2.57
N THR A 248 -7.55 -9.95 1.68
CA THR A 248 -7.66 -11.29 1.06
C THR A 248 -7.66 -12.38 2.14
N ARG A 249 -7.17 -12.01 3.33
CA ARG A 249 -7.24 -12.76 4.59
C ARG A 249 -8.63 -13.30 4.96
N TYR A 250 -9.74 -12.64 4.59
CA TYR A 250 -11.11 -13.05 4.95
C TYR A 250 -11.90 -13.68 3.81
N MET A 251 -11.32 -13.72 2.62
CA MET A 251 -11.95 -14.35 1.48
C MET A 251 -11.99 -15.86 1.67
N THR A 252 -13.07 -16.48 1.20
CA THR A 252 -13.14 -17.94 1.01
C THR A 252 -12.12 -18.38 -0.05
N LEU A 253 -11.80 -19.68 -0.09
CA LEU A 253 -10.90 -20.21 -1.12
C LEU A 253 -11.40 -19.90 -2.54
N PHE A 254 -12.71 -20.01 -2.77
CA PHE A 254 -13.30 -19.71 -4.07
C PHE A 254 -13.20 -18.22 -4.42
N GLN A 255 -13.44 -17.33 -3.44
CA GLN A 255 -13.27 -15.89 -3.64
C GLN A 255 -11.82 -15.52 -3.94
N LEU A 256 -10.84 -16.11 -3.22
CA LEU A 256 -9.42 -15.91 -3.49
C LEU A 256 -9.03 -16.35 -4.91
N TRP A 257 -9.50 -17.53 -5.32
CA TRP A 257 -9.22 -18.05 -6.65
C TRP A 257 -9.81 -17.16 -7.74
N LYS A 258 -11.08 -16.73 -7.59
CA LYS A 258 -11.73 -15.80 -8.52
C LYS A 258 -10.99 -14.46 -8.56
N TYR A 259 -10.61 -13.92 -7.41
CA TYR A 259 -9.88 -12.66 -7.33
C TYR A 259 -8.49 -12.76 -8.01
N ASN A 260 -7.78 -13.88 -7.85
CA ASN A 260 -6.52 -14.11 -8.56
C ASN A 260 -6.73 -14.22 -10.08
N LYS A 261 -7.81 -14.85 -10.53
CA LYS A 261 -8.19 -14.91 -11.94
C LYS A 261 -8.48 -13.51 -12.50
N ASP A 262 -9.16 -12.66 -11.73
CA ASP A 262 -9.48 -11.28 -12.16
C ASP A 262 -8.22 -10.42 -12.26
N ILE A 263 -7.31 -10.49 -11.26
CA ILE A 263 -6.01 -9.78 -11.31
C ILE A 263 -5.15 -10.27 -12.47
N THR A 264 -5.07 -11.58 -12.70
CA THR A 264 -4.26 -12.14 -13.80
C THR A 264 -4.82 -11.74 -15.16
N ALA A 265 -6.16 -11.70 -15.32
CA ALA A 265 -6.80 -11.18 -16.53
C ALA A 265 -6.51 -9.69 -16.75
N GLU A 266 -6.55 -8.88 -15.69
CA GLU A 266 -6.23 -7.45 -15.75
C GLU A 266 -4.76 -7.20 -16.12
N MET A 267 -3.83 -7.98 -15.54
CA MET A 267 -2.41 -7.92 -15.92
C MET A 267 -2.16 -8.41 -17.35
N ALA A 268 -2.92 -9.40 -17.83
CA ALA A 268 -2.79 -9.89 -19.20
C ALA A 268 -3.28 -8.86 -20.23
N LYS A 269 -4.35 -8.11 -19.90
CA LYS A 269 -4.89 -7.03 -20.74
C LYS A 269 -3.92 -5.85 -20.88
N ASN A 270 -3.15 -5.56 -19.83
CA ASN A 270 -2.21 -4.45 -19.77
C ASN A 270 -0.76 -4.86 -20.14
N ARG A 271 -0.55 -6.00 -20.81
CA ARG A 271 0.79 -6.43 -21.26
C ARG A 271 1.29 -5.55 -22.41
N GLU A 272 1.91 -4.42 -22.07
CA GLU A 272 3.05 -3.96 -22.83
C GLU A 272 4.29 -4.77 -22.40
N PRO A 273 5.19 -5.13 -23.32
CA PRO A 273 6.40 -5.88 -23.00
C PRO A 273 7.37 -4.99 -22.22
N SER A 274 7.24 -4.95 -20.89
CA SER A 274 8.25 -4.33 -20.04
C SER A 274 9.48 -5.25 -19.94
N SER A 275 10.61 -4.74 -20.41
CA SER A 275 11.87 -5.46 -20.63
C SER A 275 12.83 -5.42 -19.44
N SER A 276 12.35 -5.23 -18.20
CA SER A 276 13.21 -5.21 -17.00
C SER A 276 12.75 -6.26 -15.98
N ALA A 277 13.20 -7.49 -16.17
CA ALA A 277 13.14 -8.49 -15.12
C ALA A 277 14.16 -8.12 -14.02
N GLY A 278 13.70 -7.72 -12.84
CA GLY A 278 14.48 -7.91 -11.61
C GLY A 278 14.75 -6.73 -10.69
N LYS A 279 14.17 -5.53 -10.89
CA LYS A 279 14.32 -4.44 -9.89
C LYS A 279 13.45 -4.71 -8.66
N ASN A 280 14.05 -4.69 -7.47
CA ASN A 280 13.35 -4.85 -6.19
C ASN A 280 12.44 -3.64 -5.89
N LYS A 281 11.32 -3.89 -5.20
CA LYS A 281 10.31 -2.87 -4.81
C LYS A 281 10.93 -1.65 -4.12
N ASP A 282 11.84 -1.88 -3.18
CA ASP A 282 12.51 -0.80 -2.44
C ASP A 282 13.47 0.02 -3.31
N GLN A 283 13.98 -0.57 -4.39
CA GLN A 283 14.82 0.13 -5.35
C GLN A 283 13.97 1.00 -6.27
N LEU A 284 12.82 0.47 -6.73
CA LEU A 284 11.85 1.22 -7.54
C LEU A 284 11.24 2.40 -6.79
N THR A 285 10.88 2.23 -5.51
CA THR A 285 10.32 3.32 -4.70
C THR A 285 11.34 4.44 -4.45
N LYS A 286 12.61 4.08 -4.21
CA LYS A 286 13.71 5.06 -4.09
C LYS A 286 13.98 5.77 -5.41
N GLU A 287 14.03 5.03 -6.52
CA GLU A 287 14.24 5.59 -7.87
C GLU A 287 13.11 6.56 -8.24
N LEU A 288 11.85 6.19 -7.97
CA LEU A 288 10.69 7.06 -8.15
C LEU A 288 10.75 8.32 -7.26
N ALA A 289 11.20 8.20 -6.01
CA ALA A 289 11.33 9.34 -5.12
C ALA A 289 12.37 10.35 -5.63
N VAL A 290 13.55 9.86 -6.05
CA VAL A 290 14.62 10.70 -6.62
C VAL A 290 14.16 11.38 -7.91
N GLN A 291 13.52 10.64 -8.82
CA GLN A 291 13.03 11.21 -10.08
C GLN A 291 11.93 12.26 -9.86
N ARG A 292 11.03 12.05 -8.88
CA ARG A 292 10.00 13.04 -8.52
C ARG A 292 10.61 14.30 -7.91
N GLU A 293 11.65 14.15 -7.09
CA GLU A 293 12.37 15.28 -6.51
C GLU A 293 13.07 16.10 -7.60
N GLU A 294 13.80 15.46 -8.51
CA GLU A 294 14.45 16.11 -9.66
C GLU A 294 13.42 16.82 -10.55
N LEU A 295 12.28 16.19 -10.83
CA LEU A 295 11.19 16.81 -11.59
C LEU A 295 10.63 18.05 -10.88
N SER A 296 10.52 18.01 -9.54
CA SER A 296 10.03 19.14 -8.74
C SER A 296 11.01 20.32 -8.77
N GLU A 297 12.32 20.04 -8.69
CA GLU A 297 13.37 21.05 -8.75
C GLU A 297 13.42 21.72 -10.12
N LEU A 298 13.41 20.92 -11.20
CA LEU A 298 13.33 21.42 -12.56
C LEU A 298 12.05 22.24 -12.80
N SER A 299 10.95 21.85 -12.15
CA SER A 299 9.69 22.60 -12.23
C SER A 299 9.80 23.97 -11.57
N ARG A 300 10.37 24.06 -10.37
CA ARG A 300 10.64 25.34 -9.69
C ARG A 300 11.62 26.21 -10.47
N ARG A 301 12.67 25.62 -11.04
CA ARG A 301 13.66 26.35 -11.85
C ARG A 301 13.02 26.93 -13.12
N ARG A 302 12.20 26.14 -13.82
CA ARG A 302 11.44 26.61 -14.98
C ARG A 302 10.53 27.78 -14.62
N GLU A 303 9.82 27.70 -13.50
CA GLU A 303 8.91 28.75 -13.06
C GLU A 303 9.63 30.07 -12.80
N LYS A 304 10.79 30.03 -12.13
CA LYS A 304 11.66 31.20 -11.93
C LYS A 304 12.12 31.80 -13.27
N LEU A 305 12.58 30.96 -14.19
CA LEU A 305 13.04 31.41 -15.52
C LEU A 305 11.89 32.00 -16.36
N LEU A 306 10.68 31.45 -16.27
CA LEU A 306 9.50 32.01 -16.93
C LEU A 306 9.13 33.39 -16.37
N LEU A 307 9.28 33.59 -15.06
CA LEU A 307 9.06 34.88 -14.42
C LEU A 307 10.09 35.92 -14.89
N GLU A 308 11.37 35.54 -14.97
CA GLU A 308 12.43 36.39 -15.51
C GLU A 308 12.24 36.73 -16.99
N LEU A 309 11.85 35.74 -17.80
CA LEU A 309 11.50 35.91 -19.21
C LEU A 309 10.34 36.91 -19.36
N LYS A 310 9.30 36.79 -18.53
CA LYS A 310 8.16 37.71 -18.52
C LYS A 310 8.60 39.14 -18.19
N ARG A 311 9.42 39.33 -17.15
CA ARG A 311 9.97 40.65 -16.78
C ARG A 311 10.81 41.26 -17.89
N SER A 312 11.67 40.47 -18.52
CA SER A 312 12.51 40.92 -19.63
C SER A 312 11.66 41.31 -20.85
N ASN A 313 10.61 40.54 -21.18
CA ASN A 313 9.64 40.90 -22.21
C ASN A 313 8.88 42.20 -21.91
N GLU A 314 8.46 42.40 -20.66
CA GLU A 314 7.84 43.65 -20.22
C GLU A 314 8.79 44.85 -20.33
N ASN A 315 10.08 44.67 -19.98
CA ASN A 315 11.11 45.70 -20.14
C ASN A 315 11.34 46.07 -21.61
N VAL A 316 11.43 45.08 -22.51
CA VAL A 316 11.54 45.32 -23.95
C VAL A 316 10.34 46.11 -24.46
N LEU A 317 9.14 45.76 -24.02
CA LEU A 317 7.92 46.49 -24.39
C LEU A 317 7.97 47.94 -23.90
N ARG A 318 8.37 48.18 -22.65
CA ARG A 318 8.53 49.53 -22.09
C ARG A 318 9.57 50.36 -22.84
N GLN A 319 10.73 49.78 -23.18
CA GLN A 319 11.73 50.49 -23.96
C GLN A 319 11.24 50.78 -25.38
N LYS A 320 10.51 49.85 -26.01
CA LYS A 320 9.89 50.07 -27.32
C LYS A 320 8.93 51.26 -27.28
N THR A 321 8.00 51.32 -26.31
CA THR A 321 7.07 52.45 -26.16
C THR A 321 7.79 53.77 -25.87
N LYS A 322 8.89 53.72 -25.11
CA LYS A 322 9.72 54.90 -24.80
C LYS A 322 10.44 55.42 -26.05
N ILE A 323 11.00 54.53 -26.87
CA ILE A 323 11.63 54.87 -28.13
C ILE A 323 10.60 55.51 -29.08
N GLU A 324 9.43 54.91 -29.24
CA GLU A 324 8.35 55.46 -30.07
C GLU A 324 7.92 56.87 -29.61
N GLY A 325 7.80 57.09 -28.30
CA GLY A 325 7.50 58.41 -27.72
C GLY A 325 8.59 59.44 -28.01
N LEU A 326 9.86 59.09 -27.78
CA LEU A 326 11.01 59.96 -28.03
C LEU A 326 11.20 60.28 -29.52
N GLU A 327 10.96 59.30 -30.40
CA GLU A 327 10.98 59.51 -31.85
C GLU A 327 9.88 60.49 -32.30
N ASN A 328 8.69 60.41 -31.69
CA ASN A 328 7.61 61.37 -31.96
C ASN A 328 7.96 62.78 -31.46
N GLU A 329 8.55 62.92 -30.27
CA GLU A 329 9.06 64.21 -29.78
C GLU A 329 10.15 64.78 -30.70
N CYS A 330 11.05 63.94 -31.19
CA CYS A 330 12.08 64.33 -32.15
C CYS A 330 11.48 64.81 -33.49
N LYS A 331 10.45 64.13 -34.01
CA LYS A 331 9.70 64.57 -35.20
C LYS A 331 9.04 65.94 -34.99
N ILE A 332 8.43 66.15 -33.82
CA ILE A 332 7.80 67.43 -33.46
C ILE A 332 8.86 68.55 -33.41
N ALA A 333 10.00 68.33 -32.75
CA ALA A 333 11.09 69.29 -32.68
C ALA A 333 11.68 69.61 -34.08
N LYS A 334 11.85 68.59 -34.93
CA LYS A 334 12.28 68.77 -36.34
C LYS A 334 11.29 69.63 -37.13
N ASN A 335 9.98 69.42 -36.94
CA ASN A 335 8.95 70.26 -37.56
C ASN A 335 8.97 71.71 -37.03
N PHE A 336 9.19 71.93 -35.73
CA PHE A 336 9.34 73.28 -35.16
C PHE A 336 10.54 74.02 -35.76
N ILE A 337 11.68 73.35 -35.94
CA ILE A 337 12.85 73.93 -36.61
C ILE A 337 12.54 74.27 -38.07
N LEU A 338 11.81 73.41 -38.78
CA LEU A 338 11.38 73.65 -40.17
C LEU A 338 10.53 74.93 -40.26
N VAL A 339 9.48 75.04 -39.45
CA VAL A 339 8.60 76.21 -39.40
C VAL A 339 9.36 77.47 -38.98
N ALA A 340 10.25 77.35 -37.99
CA ALA A 340 11.10 78.47 -37.56
C ALA A 340 12.05 78.94 -38.67
N ASN A 341 12.61 78.02 -39.46
CA ASN A 341 13.43 78.35 -40.62
C ASN A 341 12.61 79.01 -41.74
N GLU A 342 11.40 78.53 -42.02
CA GLU A 342 10.48 79.16 -42.97
C GLU A 342 10.13 80.60 -42.56
N ASN A 343 9.79 80.81 -41.28
CA ASN A 343 9.54 82.14 -40.72
C ASN A 343 10.77 83.05 -40.83
N LEU A 344 11.98 82.52 -40.61
CA LEU A 344 13.24 83.26 -40.76
C LEU A 344 13.49 83.66 -42.22
N ILE A 345 13.16 82.79 -43.19
CA ILE A 345 13.21 83.09 -44.63
C ILE A 345 12.20 84.17 -45.01
N GLN A 346 10.97 84.10 -44.46
CA GLN A 346 9.92 85.08 -44.71
C GLN A 346 10.28 86.47 -44.18
N ILE A 347 10.78 86.57 -42.94
CA ILE A 347 11.28 87.83 -42.35
C ILE A 347 12.47 88.38 -43.15
N LYS A 348 13.38 87.52 -43.64
CA LYS A 348 14.50 87.94 -44.51
C LYS A 348 14.05 88.44 -45.88
N LYS A 349 12.96 87.89 -46.46
CA LYS A 349 12.35 88.38 -47.70
C LYS A 349 11.67 89.74 -47.49
N GLU A 350 10.95 89.91 -46.40
CA GLU A 350 10.34 91.20 -46.00
C GLU A 350 11.40 92.29 -45.76
N ASN A 351 12.57 91.93 -45.20
CA ASN A 351 13.71 92.84 -45.01
C ASN A 351 14.34 93.34 -46.33
N LYS A 352 14.17 92.62 -47.44
CA LYS A 352 14.62 93.07 -48.77
C LYS A 352 13.67 94.09 -49.42
N GLN A 353 12.47 94.31 -48.88
CA GLN A 353 11.40 95.11 -49.52
C GLN A 353 10.99 96.40 -48.78
N GLY A 354 11.60 96.79 -47.65
CA GLY A 354 11.26 98.05 -47.00
C GLY A 354 12.29 98.56 -45.99
N GLY A 355 12.72 99.82 -46.15
CA GLY A 355 13.62 100.51 -45.23
C GLY A 355 12.88 101.30 -44.16
N SER A 356 13.14 100.98 -42.88
CA SER A 356 13.23 101.87 -41.70
C SER A 356 12.92 101.08 -40.40
N LEU A 357 13.72 101.36 -39.35
CA LEU A 357 13.71 100.84 -37.97
C LEU A 357 14.10 99.35 -37.77
N ASN A 358 15.42 99.10 -37.67
CA ASN A 358 16.07 97.78 -37.55
C ASN A 358 15.96 97.09 -36.17
N ASP A 359 15.86 97.83 -35.07
CA ASP A 359 16.16 97.30 -33.73
C ASP A 359 15.17 96.22 -33.22
N GLY A 360 13.88 96.35 -33.56
CA GLY A 360 12.84 95.37 -33.16
C GLY A 360 12.81 94.09 -34.00
N LYS A 361 13.27 94.15 -35.26
CA LYS A 361 13.28 93.00 -36.19
C LYS A 361 14.53 92.14 -36.02
N ASP A 362 15.68 92.75 -35.78
CA ASP A 362 16.92 92.01 -35.49
C ASP A 362 16.81 91.21 -34.18
N LYS A 363 16.12 91.76 -33.18
CA LYS A 363 15.78 91.07 -31.94
C LYS A 363 14.89 89.84 -32.16
N LYS A 364 13.91 89.91 -33.08
CA LYS A 364 13.07 88.75 -33.47
C LYS A 364 13.86 87.68 -34.21
N ILE A 365 14.74 88.07 -35.14
CA ILE A 365 15.62 87.13 -35.86
C ILE A 365 16.56 86.43 -34.86
N MET A 366 17.10 87.15 -33.89
CA MET A 366 17.94 86.60 -32.83
C MET A 366 17.17 85.60 -31.96
N GLN A 367 15.95 85.94 -31.52
CA GLN A 367 15.07 85.04 -30.76
C GLN A 367 14.69 83.76 -31.53
N ILE A 368 14.46 83.85 -32.83
CA ILE A 368 14.16 82.67 -33.68
C ILE A 368 15.42 81.79 -33.80
N LYS A 369 16.60 82.36 -34.01
CA LYS A 369 17.86 81.61 -34.05
C LYS A 369 18.18 80.92 -32.71
N GLU A 370 17.99 81.61 -31.59
CA GLU A 370 18.14 81.02 -30.25
C GLU A 370 17.16 79.88 -30.01
N THR A 371 15.92 80.01 -30.49
CA THR A 371 14.93 78.93 -30.43
C THR A 371 15.32 77.73 -31.30
N ILE A 372 15.86 77.96 -32.50
CA ILE A 372 16.37 76.90 -33.37
C ILE A 372 17.54 76.17 -32.72
N GLU A 373 18.52 76.88 -32.14
CA GLU A 373 19.66 76.25 -31.47
C GLU A 373 19.24 75.48 -30.22
N ARG A 374 18.28 76.00 -29.44
CA ARG A 374 17.68 75.25 -28.31
C ARG A 374 17.00 73.95 -28.77
N GLU A 375 16.23 73.99 -29.85
CA GLU A 375 15.56 72.79 -30.39
C GLU A 375 16.56 71.81 -31.02
N LYS A 376 17.67 72.27 -31.60
CA LYS A 376 18.77 71.38 -32.06
C LYS A 376 19.44 70.66 -30.89
N GLN A 377 19.76 71.37 -29.80
CA GLN A 377 20.30 70.77 -28.58
C GLN A 377 19.32 69.76 -27.97
N ARG A 378 18.02 70.08 -28.00
CA ARG A 378 16.95 69.18 -27.57
C ARG A 378 16.91 67.90 -28.41
N ILE A 379 16.95 68.01 -29.74
CA ILE A 379 17.02 66.87 -30.66
C ILE A 379 18.23 65.99 -30.35
N TYR A 380 19.43 66.58 -30.21
CA TYR A 380 20.64 65.84 -29.87
C TYR A 380 20.49 65.05 -28.56
N SER A 381 19.90 65.68 -27.53
CA SER A 381 19.63 65.01 -26.24
C SER A 381 18.59 63.89 -26.35
N ILE A 382 17.58 64.03 -27.22
CA ILE A 382 16.55 63.01 -27.47
C ILE A 382 17.18 61.84 -28.23
N GLU A 383 17.96 62.10 -29.28
CA GLU A 383 18.65 61.08 -30.06
C GLU A 383 19.60 60.24 -29.18
N GLN A 384 20.34 60.88 -28.26
CA GLN A 384 21.16 60.15 -27.29
C GLN A 384 20.34 59.24 -26.37
N LYS A 385 19.18 59.71 -25.88
CA LYS A 385 18.26 58.90 -25.06
C LYS A 385 17.64 57.73 -25.84
N VAL A 386 17.36 57.93 -27.13
CA VAL A 386 16.87 56.87 -28.03
C VAL A 386 17.94 55.79 -28.21
N THR A 387 19.20 56.16 -28.44
CA THR A 387 20.31 55.21 -28.56
C THR A 387 20.47 54.38 -27.28
N THR A 388 20.49 55.02 -26.11
CA THR A 388 20.58 54.31 -24.83
C THR A 388 19.39 53.36 -24.60
N ALA A 389 18.17 53.78 -24.94
CA ALA A 389 16.99 52.91 -24.83
C ALA A 389 17.03 51.75 -25.84
N SER A 390 17.58 51.97 -27.02
CA SER A 390 17.79 50.94 -28.05
C SER A 390 18.81 49.90 -27.63
N ASP A 391 19.92 50.31 -27.01
CA ASP A 391 20.95 49.41 -26.50
C ASP A 391 20.41 48.49 -25.38
N ILE A 392 19.68 49.07 -24.42
CA ILE A 392 19.00 48.32 -23.34
C ILE A 392 18.01 47.31 -23.93
N LYS A 393 17.24 47.73 -24.94
CA LYS A 393 16.30 46.83 -25.64
C LYS A 393 17.05 45.68 -26.33
N ALA A 394 18.17 45.96 -27.01
CA ALA A 394 18.97 44.93 -27.68
C ALA A 394 19.54 43.91 -26.69
N GLU A 395 20.03 44.37 -25.53
CA GLU A 395 20.54 43.49 -24.47
C GLU A 395 19.45 42.61 -23.87
N GLU A 396 18.27 43.17 -23.57
CA GLU A 396 17.12 42.38 -23.08
C GLU A 396 16.62 41.38 -24.14
N THR A 397 16.64 41.71 -25.43
CA THR A 397 16.28 40.73 -26.49
C THR A 397 17.25 39.56 -26.59
N LYS A 398 18.56 39.78 -26.40
CA LYS A 398 19.56 38.70 -26.31
C LYS A 398 19.31 37.82 -25.08
N LYS A 399 18.97 38.44 -23.94
CA LYS A 399 18.62 37.74 -22.71
C LYS A 399 17.35 36.89 -22.87
N ILE A 400 16.33 37.39 -23.56
CA ILE A 400 15.12 36.62 -23.89
C ILE A 400 15.47 35.38 -24.72
N ALA A 401 16.33 35.52 -25.73
CA ALA A 401 16.75 34.40 -26.57
C ALA A 401 17.45 33.31 -25.75
N SER A 402 18.43 33.66 -24.90
CA SER A 402 19.14 32.68 -24.05
C SER A 402 18.25 32.04 -22.98
N LEU A 403 17.34 32.81 -22.37
CA LEU A 403 16.34 32.30 -21.44
C LEU A 403 15.39 31.31 -22.12
N SER A 404 14.92 31.62 -23.33
CA SER A 404 14.00 30.75 -24.09
C SER A 404 14.65 29.40 -24.44
N GLN A 405 15.93 29.41 -24.81
CA GLN A 405 16.70 28.20 -25.08
C GLN A 405 16.86 27.33 -23.82
N THR A 406 17.21 27.96 -22.69
CA THR A 406 17.35 27.26 -21.40
C THR A 406 16.03 26.63 -20.95
N ILE A 407 14.91 27.33 -21.15
CA ILE A 407 13.57 26.81 -20.84
C ILE A 407 13.21 25.62 -21.74
N ALA A 408 13.56 25.66 -23.03
CA ALA A 408 13.32 24.56 -23.96
C ALA A 408 14.10 23.30 -23.56
N GLU A 409 15.36 23.45 -23.15
CA GLU A 409 16.19 22.34 -22.66
C GLU A 409 15.60 21.71 -21.39
N ILE A 410 15.16 22.54 -20.43
CA ILE A 410 14.49 22.06 -19.21
C ILE A 410 13.19 21.32 -19.55
N ASN A 411 12.39 21.80 -20.51
CA ASN A 411 11.15 21.13 -20.91
C ASN A 411 11.43 19.74 -21.49
N ASN A 412 12.43 19.60 -22.36
CA ASN A 412 12.81 18.30 -22.92
C ASN A 412 13.25 17.32 -21.81
N ARG A 413 14.11 17.77 -20.88
CA ARG A 413 14.53 16.94 -19.73
C ARG A 413 13.34 16.51 -18.86
N ARG A 414 12.36 17.40 -18.66
CA ARG A 414 11.12 17.08 -17.93
C ARG A 414 10.27 16.04 -18.65
N GLU A 415 10.11 16.14 -19.96
CA GLU A 415 9.35 15.16 -20.74
C GLU A 415 9.96 13.76 -20.64
N VAL A 416 11.29 13.65 -20.74
CA VAL A 416 12.01 12.39 -20.54
C VAL A 416 11.80 11.84 -19.12
N LEU A 417 11.91 12.69 -18.09
CA LEU A 417 11.68 12.28 -16.70
C LEU A 417 10.23 11.82 -16.46
N LEU A 418 9.24 12.53 -17.00
CA LEU A 418 7.83 12.15 -16.89
C LEU A 418 7.56 10.79 -17.52
N LYS A 419 8.17 10.51 -18.68
CA LYS A 419 8.07 9.20 -19.33
C LYS A 419 8.68 8.11 -18.46
N ASN A 420 9.87 8.34 -17.89
CA ASN A 420 10.54 7.38 -17.01
C ASN A 420 9.75 7.11 -15.72
N ILE A 421 9.16 8.15 -15.12
CA ILE A 421 8.29 8.03 -13.95
C ILE A 421 7.05 7.19 -14.30
N GLY A 422 6.41 7.44 -15.45
CA GLY A 422 5.26 6.64 -15.90
C GLY A 422 5.58 5.15 -16.02
N VAL A 423 6.70 4.82 -16.67
CA VAL A 423 7.17 3.42 -16.81
C VAL A 423 7.46 2.79 -15.45
N ALA A 424 8.14 3.52 -14.55
CA ALA A 424 8.46 3.02 -13.22
C ALA A 424 7.22 2.89 -12.31
N GLU A 425 6.22 3.75 -12.45
CA GLU A 425 4.93 3.64 -11.77
C GLU A 425 4.15 2.40 -12.24
N ASP A 426 4.13 2.12 -13.54
CA ASP A 426 3.52 0.92 -14.09
C ASP A 426 4.23 -0.36 -13.62
N GLU A 427 5.57 -0.37 -13.59
CA GLU A 427 6.35 -1.49 -13.06
C GLU A 427 6.09 -1.71 -11.57
N SER A 428 6.00 -0.63 -10.78
CA SER A 428 5.63 -0.67 -9.36
C SER A 428 4.21 -1.25 -9.17
N ASN A 429 3.24 -0.82 -9.97
CA ASN A 429 1.87 -1.33 -9.94
C ASN A 429 1.81 -2.83 -10.28
N ILE A 430 2.56 -3.26 -11.29
CA ILE A 430 2.65 -4.69 -11.66
C ILE A 430 3.28 -5.50 -10.52
N ASN A 431 4.37 -5.02 -9.92
CA ASN A 431 5.02 -5.70 -8.81
C ASN A 431 4.11 -5.80 -7.57
N ALA A 432 3.34 -4.75 -7.26
CA ALA A 432 2.33 -4.79 -6.20
C ALA A 432 1.24 -5.84 -6.49
N LYS A 433 0.75 -5.94 -7.72
CA LYS A 433 -0.22 -6.98 -8.12
C LYS A 433 0.36 -8.40 -8.02
N LYS A 434 1.62 -8.60 -8.43
CA LYS A 434 2.34 -9.88 -8.27
C LYS A 434 2.49 -10.28 -6.80
N GLU A 435 2.81 -9.32 -5.92
CA GLU A 435 2.91 -9.54 -4.47
C GLU A 435 1.57 -10.00 -3.88
N ILE A 436 0.47 -9.34 -4.28
CA ILE A 436 -0.90 -9.72 -3.87
C ILE A 436 -1.24 -11.14 -4.36
N LEU A 437 -0.99 -11.44 -5.63
CA LEU A 437 -1.21 -12.79 -6.19
C LEU A 437 -0.44 -13.86 -5.44
N ARG A 438 0.85 -13.62 -5.21
CA ARG A 438 1.71 -14.54 -4.47
C ARG A 438 1.20 -14.74 -3.04
N GLY A 439 0.83 -13.67 -2.34
CA GLY A 439 0.23 -13.75 -1.01
C GLY A 439 -1.06 -14.57 -0.98
N ASN A 440 -1.89 -14.41 -2.01
CA ASN A 440 -3.13 -15.17 -2.17
C ASN A 440 -2.86 -16.65 -2.45
N ASP A 441 -1.94 -16.97 -3.37
CA ASP A 441 -1.55 -18.36 -3.66
C ASP A 441 -0.98 -19.06 -2.42
N VAL A 442 -0.14 -18.36 -1.65
CA VAL A 442 0.34 -18.85 -0.35
C VAL A 442 -0.81 -19.16 0.59
N SER A 443 -1.79 -18.25 0.68
CA SER A 443 -2.95 -18.46 1.54
C SER A 443 -3.83 -19.63 1.10
N ILE A 444 -4.02 -19.82 -0.21
CA ILE A 444 -4.79 -20.93 -0.79
C ILE A 444 -4.10 -22.25 -0.49
N HIS A 445 -2.83 -22.38 -0.86
CA HIS A 445 -2.09 -23.63 -0.69
C HIS A 445 -1.87 -23.97 0.78
N LYS A 446 -1.63 -22.98 1.66
CA LYS A 446 -1.51 -23.21 3.11
C LYS A 446 -2.79 -23.82 3.67
N ARG A 447 -3.94 -23.27 3.28
CA ARG A 447 -5.26 -23.73 3.70
C ARG A 447 -5.55 -25.15 3.21
N LEU A 448 -5.19 -25.46 1.97
CA LEU A 448 -5.32 -26.81 1.42
C LEU A 448 -4.39 -27.80 2.12
N SER A 449 -3.09 -27.50 2.20
CA SER A 449 -2.09 -28.32 2.91
C SER A 449 -2.54 -28.64 4.33
N GLN A 450 -3.04 -27.65 5.07
CA GLN A 450 -3.56 -27.85 6.41
C GLN A 450 -4.74 -28.85 6.46
N ALA A 451 -5.66 -28.83 5.51
CA ALA A 451 -6.74 -29.82 5.45
C ALA A 451 -6.24 -31.22 5.09
N PHE A 452 -5.32 -31.32 4.13
CA PHE A 452 -4.76 -32.58 3.65
C PHE A 452 -3.77 -33.23 4.63
N SER A 453 -3.25 -32.47 5.60
CA SER A 453 -2.35 -32.98 6.66
C SER A 453 -2.90 -34.16 7.46
N CYS A 454 -4.23 -34.34 7.51
CA CYS A 454 -4.87 -35.51 8.12
C CYS A 454 -4.34 -36.85 7.58
N ILE A 455 -4.02 -36.91 6.27
CA ILE A 455 -3.57 -38.12 5.58
C ILE A 455 -2.15 -38.54 6.04
N PRO A 456 -1.11 -37.70 5.92
CA PRO A 456 0.23 -38.05 6.38
C PRO A 456 0.29 -38.35 7.88
N PHE A 457 -0.53 -37.67 8.69
CA PHE A 457 -0.59 -37.91 10.14
C PHE A 457 -1.10 -39.31 10.48
N ILE A 458 -2.09 -39.82 9.74
CA ILE A 458 -2.54 -41.21 9.92
C ILE A 458 -1.49 -42.19 9.38
N ILE A 459 -0.89 -41.89 8.23
CA ILE A 459 0.14 -42.76 7.63
C ILE A 459 1.34 -42.95 8.54
N ILE A 460 1.81 -41.89 9.21
CA ILE A 460 2.92 -41.99 10.14
C ILE A 460 2.48 -42.57 11.50
N GLY A 461 1.25 -42.27 11.95
CA GLY A 461 0.74 -42.70 13.25
C GLY A 461 0.57 -44.21 13.38
N VAL A 462 0.09 -44.90 12.33
CA VAL A 462 -0.09 -46.36 12.35
C VAL A 462 1.22 -47.11 12.63
N PRO A 463 2.28 -47.01 11.80
CA PRO A 463 3.50 -47.77 12.02
C PRO A 463 4.25 -47.31 13.27
N MET A 464 4.20 -46.01 13.59
CA MET A 464 4.82 -45.46 14.79
C MET A 464 4.19 -46.05 16.07
N GLY A 465 2.85 -46.16 16.11
CA GLY A 465 2.14 -46.82 17.21
C GLY A 465 2.58 -48.27 17.38
N ILE A 466 2.57 -49.04 16.29
CA ILE A 466 3.00 -50.45 16.31
C ILE A 466 4.45 -50.60 16.81
N MET A 467 5.36 -49.73 16.37
CA MET A 467 6.78 -49.78 16.75
C MET A 467 7.02 -49.42 18.22
N LEU A 468 6.29 -48.44 18.76
CA LEU A 468 6.42 -48.04 20.16
C LEU A 468 5.95 -49.13 21.13
N ARG A 469 5.09 -50.05 20.67
CA ARG A 469 4.59 -51.24 21.39
C ARG A 469 4.32 -50.97 22.88
N SER A 470 3.67 -49.85 23.18
CA SER A 470 3.39 -49.43 24.54
C SER A 470 1.91 -49.17 24.72
N GLY A 471 1.35 -49.73 25.79
CA GLY A 471 -0.04 -49.47 26.19
C GLY A 471 -0.20 -48.19 27.02
N HIS A 472 0.91 -47.56 27.43
CA HIS A 472 0.91 -46.38 28.29
C HIS A 472 0.58 -45.11 27.51
N LEU A 473 -0.44 -44.39 27.98
CA LEU A 473 -0.95 -43.16 27.34
C LEU A 473 0.12 -42.12 27.10
N ILE A 474 1.02 -41.93 28.07
CA ILE A 474 2.07 -40.91 28.03
C ILE A 474 3.02 -41.14 26.86
N ILE A 475 3.34 -42.40 26.54
CA ILE A 475 4.30 -42.71 25.47
C ILE A 475 3.67 -42.43 24.10
N GLY A 476 2.43 -42.88 23.86
CA GLY A 476 1.74 -42.65 22.59
C GLY A 476 1.44 -41.17 22.33
N VAL A 477 0.95 -40.46 23.35
CA VAL A 477 0.67 -39.02 23.28
C VAL A 477 1.97 -38.21 23.15
N GLY A 478 2.98 -38.50 23.99
CA GLY A 478 4.24 -37.78 23.99
C GLY A 478 5.03 -37.94 22.69
N ALA A 479 5.07 -39.15 22.13
CA ALA A 479 5.73 -39.38 20.86
C ALA A 479 5.01 -38.64 19.71
N SER A 480 3.67 -38.65 19.70
CA SER A 480 2.88 -37.89 18.72
C SER A 480 3.14 -36.39 18.83
N PHE A 481 3.17 -35.86 20.06
CA PHE A 481 3.50 -34.46 20.33
C PHE A 481 4.91 -34.09 19.83
N MET A 482 5.90 -34.98 19.99
CA MET A 482 7.26 -34.78 19.47
C MET A 482 7.28 -34.63 17.94
N VAL A 483 6.59 -35.52 17.22
CA VAL A 483 6.48 -35.43 15.75
C VAL A 483 5.78 -34.14 15.33
N ILE A 484 4.74 -33.73 16.05
CA ILE A 484 4.01 -32.51 15.73
C ILE A 484 4.88 -31.26 15.95
N LEU A 485 5.48 -31.13 17.14
CA LEU A 485 6.15 -29.91 17.57
C LEU A 485 7.56 -29.76 16.99
N PHE A 486 8.33 -30.85 16.89
CA PHE A 486 9.74 -30.79 16.47
C PHE A 486 9.95 -31.15 15.00
N LEU A 487 8.99 -31.83 14.36
CA LEU A 487 9.08 -32.17 12.94
C LEU A 487 8.09 -31.35 12.12
N TYR A 488 6.77 -31.54 12.31
CA TYR A 488 5.78 -30.93 11.41
C TYR A 488 5.76 -29.40 11.43
N TYR A 489 5.53 -28.79 12.60
CA TYR A 489 5.35 -27.34 12.69
C TYR A 489 6.57 -26.54 12.24
N PRO A 490 7.82 -26.89 12.63
CA PRO A 490 9.00 -26.19 12.14
C PRO A 490 9.13 -26.25 10.61
N LEU A 491 8.83 -27.40 9.99
CA LEU A 491 8.81 -27.52 8.54
C LEU A 491 7.74 -26.62 7.90
N VAL A 492 6.52 -26.60 8.44
CA VAL A 492 5.43 -25.75 7.95
C VAL A 492 5.79 -24.27 8.06
N VAL A 493 6.32 -23.84 9.21
CA VAL A 493 6.71 -22.43 9.44
C VAL A 493 7.82 -22.03 8.48
N THR A 494 8.85 -22.87 8.33
CA THR A 494 9.93 -22.67 7.36
C THR A 494 9.38 -22.56 5.94
N GLY A 495 8.49 -23.48 5.55
CA GLY A 495 7.83 -23.48 4.25
C GLY A 495 7.04 -22.20 3.97
N ILE A 496 6.31 -21.67 4.96
CA ILE A 496 5.57 -20.39 4.84
C ILE A 496 6.53 -19.21 4.68
N VAL A 497 7.66 -19.21 5.39
CA VAL A 497 8.68 -18.14 5.26
C VAL A 497 9.30 -18.18 3.88
N LEU A 498 9.70 -19.36 3.39
CA LEU A 498 10.24 -19.52 2.03
C LEU A 498 9.21 -19.16 0.96
N ALA A 499 7.93 -19.51 1.16
CA ALA A 499 6.87 -19.19 0.21
C ALA A 499 6.58 -17.69 0.12
N LYS A 500 7.00 -16.87 1.09
CA LYS A 500 6.92 -15.40 0.97
C LYS A 500 8.04 -14.80 0.15
N ASP A 501 9.18 -15.48 0.03
CA ASP A 501 10.31 -15.03 -0.77
C ASP A 501 10.05 -15.27 -2.27
N THR A 502 10.31 -14.28 -3.12
CA THR A 502 10.01 -14.35 -4.56
C THR A 502 10.70 -15.49 -5.30
N PHE A 503 11.85 -15.96 -4.81
CA PHE A 503 12.67 -16.97 -5.51
C PHE A 503 12.13 -18.39 -5.42
N VAL A 504 11.42 -18.75 -4.34
CA VAL A 504 10.99 -20.15 -4.13
C VAL A 504 9.58 -20.34 -4.72
N PRO A 505 9.29 -21.41 -5.49
CA PRO A 505 7.92 -21.68 -5.92
C PRO A 505 7.00 -21.98 -4.71
N VAL A 506 5.79 -21.40 -4.72
CA VAL A 506 4.85 -21.44 -3.59
C VAL A 506 4.41 -22.88 -3.24
N VAL A 507 4.13 -23.70 -4.26
CA VAL A 507 3.61 -25.07 -4.10
C VAL A 507 4.58 -25.97 -3.32
N PRO A 508 5.83 -26.21 -3.77
CA PRO A 508 6.74 -27.09 -3.04
C PRO A 508 7.13 -26.55 -1.66
N ALA A 509 7.19 -25.22 -1.49
CA ALA A 509 7.50 -24.62 -0.20
C ALA A 509 6.44 -24.94 0.86
N ILE A 510 5.15 -24.88 0.49
CA ILE A 510 4.05 -25.09 1.43
C ILE A 510 3.77 -26.58 1.64
N TRP A 511 3.73 -27.35 0.55
CA TRP A 511 3.39 -28.78 0.62
C TRP A 511 4.56 -29.66 1.09
N GLY A 512 5.78 -29.11 1.16
CA GLY A 512 6.98 -29.85 1.54
C GLY A 512 6.84 -30.59 2.87
N ALA A 513 6.23 -29.96 3.88
CA ALA A 513 6.02 -30.58 5.19
C ALA A 513 5.15 -31.85 5.11
N ASP A 514 4.01 -31.76 4.41
CA ASP A 514 3.08 -32.88 4.24
C ASP A 514 3.70 -34.00 3.40
N ILE A 515 4.44 -33.66 2.34
CA ILE A 515 5.12 -34.62 1.48
C ILE A 515 6.22 -35.36 2.25
N ILE A 516 7.03 -34.64 3.03
CA ILE A 516 8.11 -35.24 3.84
C ILE A 516 7.53 -36.21 4.87
N LEU A 517 6.46 -35.83 5.58
CA LEU A 517 5.78 -36.72 6.51
C LEU A 517 5.12 -37.91 5.82
N PHE A 518 4.51 -37.69 4.66
CA PHE A 518 3.89 -38.75 3.87
C PHE A 518 4.93 -39.79 3.44
N LEU A 519 6.04 -39.35 2.84
CA LEU A 519 7.13 -40.21 2.40
C LEU A 519 7.83 -40.90 3.57
N GLY A 520 8.09 -40.17 4.66
CA GLY A 520 8.66 -40.72 5.88
C GLY A 520 7.76 -41.80 6.49
N GLY A 521 6.47 -41.52 6.61
CA GLY A 521 5.47 -42.47 7.08
C GLY A 521 5.38 -43.71 6.19
N MET A 522 5.31 -43.54 4.87
CA MET A 522 5.33 -44.66 3.91
C MET A 522 6.61 -45.49 3.99
N PHE A 523 7.77 -44.87 4.18
CA PHE A 523 9.04 -45.57 4.31
C PHE A 523 9.06 -46.45 5.57
N ILE A 524 8.63 -45.90 6.72
CA ILE A 524 8.52 -46.66 7.97
C ILE A 524 7.51 -47.78 7.81
N PHE A 525 6.35 -47.49 7.21
CA PHE A 525 5.30 -48.47 6.93
C PHE A 525 5.83 -49.65 6.11
N ARG A 526 6.58 -49.37 5.02
CA ARG A 526 7.18 -50.42 4.19
C ARG A 526 8.20 -51.25 4.96
N LYS A 527 9.04 -50.61 5.78
CA LYS A 527 10.06 -51.30 6.59
C LYS A 527 9.44 -52.23 7.64
N LEU A 528 8.29 -51.84 8.19
CA LEU A 528 7.57 -52.62 9.20
C LEU A 528 6.98 -53.92 8.61
N PHE A 529 6.47 -53.88 7.37
CA PHE A 529 5.79 -55.02 6.73
C PHE A 529 6.64 -55.81 5.72
N ALA A 530 7.88 -55.38 5.49
CA ALA A 530 8.87 -56.17 4.76
C ALA A 530 9.60 -57.19 5.66
N ARG A 531 9.38 -57.12 6.99
CA ARG A 531 9.73 -58.16 7.96
C ARG A 531 8.51 -59.04 8.17
#